data_AF-A0A0F9A4Z4-F1
#
_entry.id   AF-A0A0F9A4Z4-F1
#
_cell.length_a   1.000
_cell.length_b   1.000
_cell.length_c   1.000
_cell.angle_alpha   90.00
_cell.angle_beta   90.00
_cell.angle_gamma   90.00
#
_symmetry.space_group_name_H-M   'P 1'
#
loop_
_entity.id
_entity.type
_entity.pdbx_description
1 polymer ?
#
loop_
_entity_poly.entity_id
_entity_poly.type
_entity_poly.pdbx_seq_one_letter_code
_entity_poly.pdbx_strand_id
1 'polypeptide(L)'
;MTYDIKVSSLVRESLNGLLIDPFERTITKINILPTLLGIYDAIHADIFENYYVNRSNDYIYLDGNGLTGTYPENQDHQAFFLLSTRSEMFAGYGLILGTDEQGLSIDA
;
A
#
# COMPACT_ATOMS: atom_id res chain seq x y z
N MET A 1 32.15 -2.56 -10.08
CA MET A 1 30.96 -1.99 -10.74
C MET A 1 30.36 -1.02 -9.73
N THR A 2 30.39 0.28 -10.02
CA THR A 2 29.98 1.33 -9.09
C THR A 2 28.61 1.84 -9.53
N TYR A 3 27.63 1.84 -8.62
CA TYR A 3 26.30 2.35 -8.89
C TYR A 3 26.24 3.83 -8.49
N ASP A 4 25.91 4.71 -9.44
CA ASP A 4 25.58 6.10 -9.13
C ASP A 4 24.14 6.16 -8.60
N ILE A 5 24.01 6.19 -7.28
CA ILE A 5 22.72 6.39 -6.61
C ILE A 5 22.46 7.90 -6.54
N LYS A 6 21.51 8.39 -7.33
CA LYS A 6 21.00 9.76 -7.22
C LYS A 6 19.85 9.78 -6.22
N VAL A 7 20.08 10.39 -5.06
CA VAL A 7 19.01 10.71 -4.10
C VAL A 7 18.44 12.08 -4.48
N SER A 8 17.18 12.13 -4.90
CA SER A 8 16.51 13.41 -5.18
C SER A 8 16.14 14.11 -3.86
N SER A 9 16.29 15.43 -3.80
CA SER A 9 16.11 16.23 -2.59
C SER A 9 14.68 16.75 -2.38
N LEU A 10 13.70 16.29 -3.17
CA LEU A 10 12.30 16.69 -3.02
C LEU A 10 11.58 15.70 -2.08
N VAL A 11 11.77 15.89 -0.78
CA VAL A 11 10.97 15.21 0.24
C VAL A 11 9.62 15.92 0.29
N ARG A 12 8.59 15.30 -0.30
CA ARG A 12 7.21 15.77 -0.12
C ARG A 12 6.86 15.74 1.37
N GLU A 13 6.01 16.64 1.84
CA GLU A 13 5.55 16.61 3.24
C GLU A 13 4.54 15.48 3.47
N SER A 14 3.80 15.10 2.42
CA SER A 14 2.83 14.00 2.45
C SER A 14 2.54 13.43 1.05
N LEU A 15 1.90 12.26 1.02
CA LEU A 15 1.29 11.66 -0.16
C LEU A 15 -0.17 11.36 0.10
N ASN A 16 -1.00 11.55 -0.92
CA ASN A 16 -2.39 11.15 -0.91
C ASN A 16 -2.52 9.75 -1.52
N GLY A 17 -3.16 8.84 -0.80
CA GLY A 17 -3.40 7.46 -1.24
C GLY A 17 -4.85 7.05 -1.09
N LEU A 18 -5.17 5.87 -1.62
CA LEU A 18 -6.46 5.20 -1.39
C LEU A 18 -6.23 3.99 -0.47
N LEU A 19 -6.81 4.03 0.73
CA LEU A 19 -6.82 2.92 1.67
C LEU A 19 -8.05 2.05 1.42
N ILE A 20 -7.81 0.78 1.14
CA ILE A 20 -8.79 -0.28 1.07
C ILE A 20 -8.88 -0.92 2.44
N ASP A 21 -10.06 -0.83 3.05
CA ASP A 21 -10.40 -1.47 4.31
C ASP A 21 -11.45 -2.55 4.04
N PRO A 22 -11.08 -3.84 4.00
CA PRO A 22 -12.04 -4.92 3.77
C PRO A 22 -12.91 -5.23 5.01
N PHE A 23 -12.54 -4.77 6.20
CA PHE A 23 -13.31 -4.96 7.43
C PHE A 23 -14.53 -4.05 7.43
N GLU A 24 -14.32 -2.76 7.16
CA GLU A 24 -15.38 -1.76 7.04
C GLU A 24 -15.99 -1.70 5.63
N ARG A 25 -15.41 -2.44 4.67
CA ARG A 25 -15.82 -2.47 3.25
C ARG A 25 -15.79 -1.08 2.61
N THR A 26 -14.72 -0.33 2.87
CA THR A 26 -14.56 1.03 2.36
C THR A 26 -13.29 1.19 1.54
N ILE A 27 -13.30 2.20 0.67
CA ILE A 27 -12.10 2.75 0.05
C ILE A 27 -12.08 4.23 0.41
N THR A 28 -11.05 4.66 1.13
CA THR A 28 -10.97 6.02 1.68
C THR A 28 -9.72 6.72 1.18
N LYS A 29 -9.83 8.03 0.91
CA LYS A 29 -8.65 8.84 0.59
C LYS A 29 -7.95 9.20 1.90
N ILE A 30 -6.68 8.85 2.01
CA ILE A 30 -5.85 9.13 3.18
C ILE A 30 -4.64 9.96 2.81
N ASN A 31 -4.04 10.60 3.81
CA ASN A 31 -2.78 11.30 3.69
C ASN A 31 -1.73 10.58 4.54
N ILE A 32 -0.59 10.25 3.95
CA ILE A 32 0.49 9.51 4.60
C ILE A 32 1.82 10.24 4.51
N LEU A 33 2.74 9.88 5.39
CA LEU A 33 4.14 10.28 5.23
C LEU A 33 4.74 9.58 4.00
N PRO A 34 5.56 10.25 3.18
CA PRO A 34 6.26 9.64 2.03
C PRO A 34 7.46 8.83 2.48
N THR A 35 7.24 7.92 3.43
CA THR A 35 8.26 7.05 4.01
C THR A 35 7.72 5.63 4.07
N LEU A 36 8.63 4.65 4.18
CA LEU A 36 8.24 3.26 4.43
C LEU A 36 7.39 3.13 5.70
N LEU A 37 7.73 3.88 6.74
CA LEU A 37 6.95 3.93 7.98
C LEU A 37 5.53 4.42 7.73
N GLY A 38 5.35 5.47 6.91
CA GLY A 38 4.02 5.97 6.55
C GLY A 38 3.16 4.92 5.81
N ILE A 39 3.79 4.03 5.04
CA ILE A 39 3.09 2.91 4.39
C ILE A 39 2.72 1.86 5.43
N TYR A 40 3.66 1.43 6.29
CA TYR A 40 3.40 0.45 7.36
C TYR A 40 2.27 0.89 8.28
N ASP A 41 2.31 2.16 8.72
CA ASP A 41 1.28 2.75 9.58
C ASP A 41 -0.09 2.78 8.88
N ALA A 42 -0.13 3.06 7.58
CA ALA A 42 -1.36 3.18 6.82
C ALA A 42 -2.10 1.86 6.62
N ILE A 43 -1.37 0.74 6.47
CA ILE A 43 -1.97 -0.58 6.28
C ILE A 43 -1.92 -1.45 7.55
N HIS A 44 -1.51 -0.88 8.68
CA HIS A 44 -1.42 -1.57 9.97
C HIS A 44 -0.58 -2.86 9.95
N ALA A 45 0.54 -2.84 9.22
CA ALA A 45 1.35 -4.03 8.97
C ALA A 45 2.83 -3.85 9.34
N ASP A 46 3.47 -4.92 9.81
CA ASP A 46 4.92 -4.95 10.04
C ASP A 46 5.73 -5.14 8.75
N ILE A 47 5.10 -5.79 7.77
CA ILE A 47 5.64 -6.07 6.44
C ILE A 47 4.56 -5.84 5.40
N PHE A 48 4.96 -5.44 4.19
CA PHE A 48 4.05 -5.35 3.07
C PHE A 48 4.63 -5.99 1.82
N GLU A 49 3.74 -6.42 0.94
CA GLU A 49 4.07 -6.84 -0.42
C GLU A 49 3.58 -5.80 -1.42
N ASN A 50 4.32 -5.62 -2.52
CA ASN A 50 3.93 -4.73 -3.60
C ASN A 50 3.31 -5.53 -4.73
N TYR A 51 2.17 -5.08 -5.24
CA TYR A 51 1.51 -5.70 -6.37
C TYR A 51 1.13 -4.66 -7.43
N TYR A 52 1.33 -5.00 -8.71
CA TYR A 52 0.97 -4.11 -9.81
C TYR A 52 -0.54 -4.13 -10.06
N VAL A 53 -1.19 -2.96 -9.95
CA VAL A 53 -2.64 -2.83 -10.13
C VAL A 53 -3.03 -2.61 -11.59
N ASN A 54 -2.15 -2.00 -12.40
CA ASN A 54 -2.43 -1.69 -13.80
C ASN A 54 -1.16 -1.64 -14.67
N ARG A 55 -1.34 -1.30 -15.96
CA ARG A 55 -0.25 -1.13 -16.94
C ARG A 55 0.51 0.20 -16.80
N SER A 56 -0.02 1.13 -16.02
CA SER A 56 0.60 2.42 -15.72
C SER A 56 1.61 2.33 -14.58
N ASN A 57 1.94 1.11 -14.13
CA ASN A 57 2.83 0.82 -13.02
C ASN A 57 2.33 1.34 -11.66
N ASP A 58 1.04 1.58 -11.48
CA ASP A 58 0.52 1.84 -10.14
C ASP A 58 0.67 0.57 -9.30
N TYR A 59 1.01 0.77 -8.03
CA TYR A 59 1.19 -0.31 -7.06
C TYR A 59 0.14 -0.24 -5.97
N ILE A 60 -0.25 -1.43 -5.50
CA ILE A 60 -0.91 -1.61 -4.23
C ILE A 60 0.10 -2.20 -3.25
N TYR A 61 0.20 -1.58 -2.08
CA TYR A 61 0.90 -2.08 -0.92
C TYR A 61 -0.09 -2.93 -0.14
N LEU A 62 0.21 -4.21 0.01
CA LEU A 62 -0.65 -5.20 0.64
C LEU A 62 -0.10 -5.55 2.01
N ASP A 63 -0.98 -5.60 3.00
CA ASP A 63 -0.65 -6.03 4.34
C ASP A 63 -0.16 -7.50 4.34
N GLY A 64 1.13 -7.69 4.62
CA GLY A 64 1.75 -9.02 4.65
C GLY A 64 1.35 -9.84 5.88
N ASN A 65 0.77 -9.22 6.91
CA ASN A 65 0.21 -9.89 8.08
C ASN A 65 -1.26 -10.33 7.84
N GLY A 66 -1.89 -9.93 6.73
CA GLY A 66 -3.32 -10.19 6.53
C GLY A 66 -3.70 -11.67 6.48
N LEU A 67 -2.79 -12.55 6.03
CA LEU A 67 -3.01 -14.00 6.05
C LEU A 67 -2.89 -14.63 7.43
N THR A 68 -2.18 -14.00 8.37
CA THR A 68 -2.02 -14.52 9.73
C THR A 68 -3.16 -14.07 10.65
N GLY A 69 -3.95 -13.07 10.25
CA GLY A 69 -5.10 -12.57 11.02
C GLY A 69 -4.71 -11.87 12.33
N THR A 70 -3.44 -11.57 12.53
CA THR A 70 -2.92 -10.90 13.72
C THR A 70 -3.10 -9.39 13.61
N TYR A 71 -4.35 -8.95 13.76
CA TYR A 71 -4.68 -7.54 13.96
C TYR A 71 -4.87 -7.28 15.45
N PRO A 72 -4.20 -6.26 16.03
CA PRO A 72 -4.40 -5.89 17.44
C PRO A 72 -5.87 -5.67 17.79
N GLU A 73 -6.62 -5.08 16.85
CA GLU A 73 -8.03 -4.72 16.99
C GLU A 73 -9.04 -5.80 16.53
N ASN A 74 -8.61 -6.83 15.80
CA ASN A 74 -9.51 -7.82 15.15
C ASN A 74 -8.93 -9.24 15.17
N GLN A 75 -8.52 -9.72 16.35
CA GLN A 75 -7.78 -10.98 16.56
C GLN A 75 -8.47 -12.26 16.04
N ASP A 76 -9.76 -12.21 15.68
CA ASP A 76 -10.53 -13.37 15.19
C ASP A 76 -11.13 -13.18 13.79
N HIS A 77 -10.94 -12.04 13.13
CA HIS A 77 -11.56 -11.76 11.83
C HIS A 77 -10.49 -11.56 10.75
N GLN A 78 -10.51 -12.42 9.74
CA GLN A 78 -9.84 -12.16 8.47
C GLN A 78 -10.84 -11.55 7.48
N ALA A 79 -10.41 -10.51 6.78
CA ALA A 79 -11.18 -9.89 5.72
C ALA A 79 -10.36 -9.85 4.45
N PHE A 80 -11.06 -10.02 3.32
CA PHE A 80 -10.45 -10.14 2.01
C PHE A 80 -11.08 -9.17 1.03
N PHE A 81 -10.33 -8.74 0.04
CA PHE A 81 -10.82 -7.97 -1.09
C PHE A 81 -10.31 -8.53 -2.42
N LEU A 82 -11.02 -8.17 -3.49
CA LEU A 82 -10.68 -8.50 -4.86
C LEU A 82 -10.42 -7.22 -5.63
N LEU A 83 -9.34 -7.21 -6.42
CA LEU A 83 -9.14 -6.19 -7.43
C LEU A 83 -9.83 -6.65 -8.71
N SER A 84 -10.65 -5.81 -9.33
CA SER A 84 -11.41 -6.15 -10.55
C SER A 84 -10.53 -6.60 -11.72
N THR A 85 -9.26 -6.20 -11.72
CA THR A 85 -8.24 -6.56 -12.71
C THR A 85 -7.57 -7.91 -12.45
N ARG A 86 -7.88 -8.59 -11.33
CA ARG A 86 -7.22 -9.82 -10.87
C ARG A 86 -8.23 -10.84 -10.35
N SER A 87 -7.86 -12.11 -10.39
CA SER A 87 -8.65 -13.21 -9.84
C SER A 87 -8.21 -13.64 -8.43
N GLU A 88 -7.08 -13.11 -7.97
CA GLU A 88 -6.49 -13.42 -6.67
C GLU A 88 -7.18 -12.60 -5.57
N MET A 89 -7.43 -13.23 -4.41
CA MET A 89 -7.92 -12.55 -3.21
C MET A 89 -6.73 -12.03 -2.41
N PHE A 90 -6.88 -10.81 -1.90
CA PHE A 90 -5.92 -10.18 -1.00
C PHE A 90 -6.50 -10.13 0.40
N ALA A 91 -5.68 -10.40 1.40
CA ALA A 91 -6.07 -10.38 2.80
C ALA A 91 -5.60 -9.08 3.46
N GLY A 92 -6.41 -8.52 4.35
CA GLY A 92 -6.03 -7.33 5.11
C GLY A 92 -6.16 -6.01 4.36
N TYR A 93 -5.55 -4.96 4.91
CA TYR A 93 -5.58 -3.63 4.32
C TYR A 93 -4.75 -3.56 3.03
N GLY A 94 -5.14 -2.65 2.14
CA GLY A 94 -4.38 -2.31 0.95
C GLY A 94 -4.25 -0.82 0.78
N LEU A 95 -3.07 -0.33 0.40
CA LEU A 95 -2.85 1.08 0.08
C LEU A 95 -2.47 1.24 -1.39
N ILE A 96 -3.19 2.08 -2.12
CA ILE A 96 -2.83 2.46 -3.49
C ILE A 96 -2.17 3.83 -3.48
N LEU A 97 -1.00 3.93 -4.10
CA LEU A 97 -0.32 5.18 -4.45
C LEU A 97 -0.14 5.21 -5.98
N GLY A 98 -0.04 6.41 -6.54
CA GLY A 98 0.37 6.56 -7.93
C GLY A 98 1.86 6.29 -8.09
N THR A 99 2.31 6.05 -9.32
CA THR A 99 3.73 5.85 -9.63
C THR A 99 4.19 6.79 -10.73
N ASP A 100 5.32 7.46 -10.56
CA ASP A 100 5.94 8.26 -11.62
C ASP A 100 6.74 7.42 -12.63
N GLU A 101 7.27 8.07 -13.67
CA GLU A 101 8.06 7.42 -14.72
C GLU A 101 9.37 6.78 -14.21
N GLN A 102 9.81 7.14 -13.01
CA GLN A 102 11.01 6.62 -12.36
C GLN A 102 10.69 5.50 -11.37
N GLY A 103 9.42 5.13 -11.20
CA GLY A 103 8.99 4.10 -10.26
C GLY A 103 8.86 4.58 -8.82
N LEU A 104 8.82 5.90 -8.59
CA LEU A 104 8.64 6.49 -7.27
C LEU A 104 7.15 6.71 -6.97
N SER A 105 6.78 6.51 -5.71
CA SER A 105 5.41 6.73 -5.25
C SER A 105 5.04 8.21 -5.28
N ILE A 106 3.90 8.51 -5.88
CA ILE A 106 3.27 9.83 -5.97
C ILE A 106 1.81 9.76 -5.49
N ASP A 107 1.13 10.90 -5.49
CA ASP A 107 -0.29 10.95 -5.13
C ASP A 107 -1.14 10.08 -6.09
N ALA A 108 -2.11 9.35 -5.53
CA ALA A 108 -3.16 8.65 -6.25
C ALA A 108 -4.39 9.54 -6.55
#